data_AF-A0A137SRT6-F1
#
_entry.id   AF-A0A137SRT6-F1
#
_cell.length_a   1.000
_cell.length_b   1.000
_cell.length_c   1.000
_cell.angle_alpha   90.00
_cell.angle_beta   90.00
_cell.angle_gamma   90.00
#
_symmetry.space_group_name_H-M   'P 1'
#
loop_
_entity.id
_entity.type
_entity.pdbx_description
1 polymer ?
#
loop_
_entity_poly.entity_id
_entity_poly.type
_entity_poly.pdbx_seq_one_letter_code
_entity_poly.pdbx_strand_id
1 'polypeptide(L)'
;MEVKSLLFVGMTFLLMPCQMRAQFNTIMREKSPEQKAKTKVSLDREKVDEDYFYAYQDSVKLNEKRNERRDEHYDFFSTTEGHEISIEKDIPVFVNVKDSMLFGLIKERMDVCLPLDFISVTSRYGFRQDPFRKCSSFHDGIDLECNMLHVYSMLPGRVKKVVFSKKGYGNHVVLDYGHIQCLYGHLAAITVREGDEVLAGTIVGISGNTGKSTGPHLHIKISANGKSLNPAPFIAYLNNYITGLRDKIAYVRFGTRPPKELNITNLYQALDLYGVAFPKIVVAQALLETGYFTSNVCLNYNNLFGLRRPTDGSYYRFRNWEESVKAYKDYVQYKYKGGDYFRFLNRIGYAEDPNYIYKVKSISSSL
;
A
#
# COMPACT_ATOMS: atom_id res chain seq x y z
N MET A 1 -23.11 -77.36 -11.44
CA MET A 1 -24.29 -76.55 -11.82
C MET A 1 -24.75 -75.83 -10.57
N GLU A 2 -24.84 -74.51 -10.44
CA GLU A 2 -24.55 -73.35 -11.27
C GLU A 2 -24.32 -72.20 -10.27
N VAL A 3 -23.31 -71.37 -10.50
CA VAL A 3 -23.01 -70.18 -9.70
C VAL A 3 -23.79 -69.00 -10.30
N LYS A 4 -24.55 -68.24 -9.48
CA LYS A 4 -25.10 -66.91 -9.85
C LYS A 4 -24.93 -65.99 -8.64
N SER A 5 -23.83 -65.23 -8.58
CA SER A 5 -23.63 -63.87 -9.12
C SER A 5 -24.37 -62.77 -8.34
N LEU A 6 -23.56 -61.93 -7.69
CA LEU A 6 -23.84 -60.61 -7.14
C LEU A 6 -24.64 -59.70 -8.09
N LEU A 7 -25.41 -58.78 -7.51
CA LEU A 7 -25.60 -57.42 -8.04
C LEU A 7 -25.88 -56.44 -6.88
N PHE A 8 -24.84 -55.70 -6.51
CA PHE A 8 -24.90 -54.53 -5.63
C PHE A 8 -25.34 -53.34 -6.48
N VAL A 9 -26.53 -52.78 -6.22
CA VAL A 9 -26.97 -51.55 -6.88
C VAL A 9 -26.41 -50.37 -6.09
N GLY A 10 -25.26 -49.86 -6.53
CA GLY A 10 -24.71 -48.59 -6.08
C GLY A 10 -25.48 -47.44 -6.72
N MET A 11 -26.17 -46.66 -5.89
CA MET A 11 -26.82 -45.42 -6.31
C MET A 11 -25.75 -44.33 -6.45
N THR A 12 -25.20 -44.18 -7.65
CA THR A 12 -24.29 -43.09 -8.00
C THR A 12 -25.07 -41.78 -8.12
N PHE A 13 -24.96 -40.92 -7.10
CA PHE A 13 -25.31 -39.51 -7.23
C PHE A 13 -24.39 -38.88 -8.28
N LEU A 14 -24.92 -38.66 -9.48
CA LEU A 14 -24.33 -37.79 -10.49
C LEU A 14 -24.39 -36.35 -9.98
N LEU A 15 -23.36 -35.93 -9.25
CA LEU A 15 -23.04 -34.52 -9.06
C LEU A 15 -22.63 -33.96 -10.43
N MET A 16 -23.56 -33.31 -11.12
CA MET A 16 -23.22 -32.48 -12.27
C MET A 16 -22.31 -31.33 -11.79
N PRO A 17 -21.10 -31.16 -12.36
CA PRO A 17 -20.33 -29.97 -12.10
C PRO A 17 -21.08 -28.79 -12.74
N CYS A 18 -21.64 -27.92 -11.91
CA CYS A 18 -22.17 -26.64 -12.34
C CYS A 18 -21.02 -25.82 -12.96
N GLN A 19 -20.87 -25.91 -14.29
CA GLN A 19 -19.91 -25.14 -15.04
C GLN A 19 -20.40 -23.69 -15.09
N MET A 20 -19.86 -22.84 -14.22
CA MET A 20 -20.00 -21.40 -14.38
C MET A 20 -19.28 -20.97 -15.67
N ARG A 21 -20.06 -20.58 -16.69
CA ARG A 21 -19.56 -19.93 -17.90
C ARG A 21 -19.58 -18.42 -17.69
N ALA A 22 -18.47 -17.73 -17.91
CA ALA A 22 -18.51 -16.30 -18.17
C ALA A 22 -18.70 -16.13 -19.68
N GLN A 23 -19.84 -15.58 -20.07
CA GLN A 23 -20.27 -15.35 -21.45
C GLN A 23 -20.21 -13.84 -21.71
N PHE A 24 -19.42 -13.39 -22.70
CA PHE A 24 -19.18 -11.96 -22.96
C PHE A 24 -19.68 -11.54 -24.34
N ASN A 25 -20.59 -10.57 -24.34
CA ASN A 25 -20.77 -9.65 -25.45
C ASN A 25 -19.72 -8.55 -25.32
N THR A 26 -18.95 -8.34 -26.39
CA THR A 26 -17.96 -7.26 -26.50
C THR A 26 -18.67 -5.90 -26.37
N ILE A 27 -18.48 -5.20 -25.25
CA ILE A 27 -19.06 -3.87 -25.04
C ILE A 27 -18.12 -2.84 -25.67
N MET A 28 -18.39 -2.45 -26.92
CA MET A 28 -17.76 -1.30 -27.57
C MET A 28 -18.82 -0.32 -28.08
N ARG A 29 -18.85 0.84 -27.42
CA ARG A 29 -19.19 2.20 -27.88
C ARG A 29 -20.45 2.38 -28.75
N GLU A 30 -21.56 2.79 -28.11
CA GLU A 30 -22.59 3.59 -28.76
C GLU A 30 -22.20 5.09 -28.72
N LYS A 31 -22.36 5.78 -29.85
CA LYS A 31 -22.09 7.20 -30.04
C LYS A 31 -23.19 8.06 -29.39
N SER A 32 -22.77 9.18 -28.81
CA SER A 32 -23.64 10.23 -28.25
C SER A 32 -24.51 10.92 -29.32
N PRO A 33 -25.56 11.62 -28.87
CA PRO A 33 -25.57 13.07 -29.03
C PRO A 33 -25.87 13.83 -27.71
N GLU A 34 -24.97 14.77 -27.39
CA GLU A 34 -25.21 16.15 -26.91
C GLU A 34 -26.56 16.54 -26.26
N GLN A 35 -26.57 17.07 -25.02
CA GLN A 35 -26.43 18.52 -24.68
C GLN A 35 -26.86 18.88 -23.22
N LYS A 36 -26.02 19.69 -22.56
CA LYS A 36 -26.28 20.79 -21.58
C LYS A 36 -27.13 20.54 -20.31
N ALA A 37 -26.47 20.69 -19.15
CA ALA A 37 -26.92 21.61 -18.09
C ALA A 37 -25.73 22.03 -17.18
N LYS A 38 -25.44 23.33 -17.16
CA LYS A 38 -24.57 24.00 -16.18
C LYS A 38 -25.40 24.31 -14.94
N THR A 39 -24.95 23.93 -13.73
CA THR A 39 -25.35 24.65 -12.51
C THR A 39 -24.25 24.66 -11.44
N LYS A 40 -23.92 25.88 -11.03
CA LYS A 40 -23.13 26.36 -9.88
C LYS A 40 -23.24 25.50 -8.61
N VAL A 41 -22.10 25.12 -8.02
CA VAL A 41 -21.89 25.00 -6.56
C VAL A 41 -20.44 25.39 -6.24
N SER A 42 -20.23 26.65 -5.87
CA SER A 42 -18.99 27.15 -5.29
C SER A 42 -19.36 28.43 -4.54
N LEU A 43 -19.48 28.34 -3.22
CA LEU A 43 -19.56 29.41 -2.21
C LEU A 43 -20.23 28.76 -0.99
N ASP A 44 -19.44 28.18 -0.08
CA ASP A 44 -19.86 27.80 1.29
C ASP A 44 -18.69 27.23 2.12
N ARG A 45 -17.54 26.89 1.50
CA ARG A 45 -16.35 26.41 2.23
C ARG A 45 -15.52 27.50 2.90
N GLU A 46 -15.43 28.70 2.33
CA GLU A 46 -14.54 29.75 2.86
C GLU A 46 -15.04 30.38 4.18
N LYS A 47 -16.34 30.33 4.46
CA LYS A 47 -16.91 30.92 5.69
C LYS A 47 -16.69 30.07 6.96
N VAL A 48 -16.47 28.77 6.80
CA VAL A 48 -16.30 27.85 7.95
C VAL A 48 -14.87 27.86 8.47
N ASP A 49 -13.89 28.10 7.59
CA ASP A 49 -12.47 28.07 7.95
C ASP A 49 -12.01 29.38 8.64
N GLU A 50 -12.63 30.53 8.36
CA GLU A 50 -12.35 31.79 9.06
C GLU A 50 -12.81 31.77 10.52
N ASP A 51 -14.02 31.25 10.79
CA ASP A 51 -14.56 31.18 12.16
C ASP A 51 -13.74 30.24 13.08
N TYR A 52 -13.10 29.21 12.50
CA TYR A 52 -12.26 28.28 13.26
C TYR A 52 -10.88 28.88 13.61
N PHE A 53 -10.37 29.79 12.77
CA PHE A 53 -9.05 30.40 12.96
C PHE A 53 -9.04 31.42 14.12
N TYR A 54 -10.10 32.21 14.27
CA TYR A 54 -10.20 33.21 15.36
C TYR A 54 -10.47 32.56 16.73
N ALA A 55 -11.28 31.50 16.80
CA ALA A 55 -11.54 30.76 18.03
C ALA A 55 -10.28 30.10 18.63
N TYR A 56 -9.34 29.69 17.76
CA TYR A 56 -8.07 29.11 18.20
C TYR A 56 -7.13 30.17 18.79
N GLN A 57 -7.00 31.35 18.18
CA GLN A 57 -6.11 32.41 18.68
C GLN A 57 -6.54 32.96 20.04
N ASP A 58 -7.86 33.04 20.29
CA ASP A 58 -8.38 33.51 21.59
C ASP A 58 -8.15 32.50 22.71
N SER A 59 -8.15 31.19 22.40
CA SER A 59 -7.82 30.13 23.36
C SER A 59 -6.34 30.12 23.77
N VAL A 60 -5.44 30.55 22.88
CA VAL A 60 -3.99 30.58 23.15
C VAL A 60 -3.61 31.80 24.01
N LYS A 61 -4.25 32.96 23.80
CA LYS A 61 -3.97 34.19 24.58
C LYS A 61 -4.42 34.14 26.04
N LEU A 62 -5.37 33.28 26.40
CA LEU A 62 -5.80 33.07 27.79
C LEU A 62 -4.83 32.20 28.59
N ASN A 63 -4.04 31.35 27.93
CA ASN A 63 -3.12 30.42 28.58
C ASN A 63 -1.75 31.03 28.96
N GLU A 64 -1.41 32.21 28.43
CA GLU A 64 -0.10 32.85 28.69
C GLU A 64 -0.06 33.70 29.98
N LYS A 65 -1.19 33.91 30.68
CA LYS A 65 -1.25 34.80 31.86
C LYS A 65 -1.24 34.12 33.24
N ARG A 66 -1.09 32.80 33.34
CA ARG A 66 -1.05 32.09 34.63
C ARG A 66 0.13 31.14 34.71
N ASN A 67 1.33 31.68 34.96
CA ASN A 67 2.40 30.88 35.55
C ASN A 67 3.44 31.76 36.26
N GLU A 68 3.21 32.05 37.55
CA GLU A 68 4.28 32.37 38.49
C GLU A 68 3.99 31.75 39.88
N ARG A 69 4.94 30.90 40.33
CA ARG A 69 5.30 30.44 41.70
C ARG A 69 4.66 29.14 42.28
N ARG A 70 5.51 28.09 42.32
CA ARG A 70 5.98 27.20 43.45
C ARG A 70 5.14 27.14 44.74
N ASP A 71 4.93 26.04 45.47
CA ASP A 71 5.49 24.68 45.57
C ASP A 71 4.51 23.77 46.38
N GLU A 72 4.69 22.43 46.29
CA GLU A 72 4.24 21.35 47.20
C GLU A 72 2.83 20.70 47.11
N HIS A 73 2.79 19.58 46.38
CA HIS A 73 2.28 18.24 46.70
C HIS A 73 0.97 18.06 47.49
N TYR A 74 -0.14 17.84 46.79
CA TYR A 74 -1.19 16.80 46.97
C TYR A 74 -2.24 17.07 45.87
N ASP A 75 -2.43 16.17 44.90
CA ASP A 75 -3.40 16.39 43.82
C ASP A 75 -4.83 16.16 44.32
N PHE A 76 -5.41 17.20 44.90
CA PHE A 76 -6.82 17.30 45.27
C PHE A 76 -7.53 18.21 44.27
N PHE A 77 -8.42 17.65 43.44
CA PHE A 77 -9.31 18.45 42.60
C PHE A 77 -10.66 18.62 43.31
N SER A 78 -10.89 19.81 43.90
CA SER A 78 -12.25 20.23 44.25
C SER A 78 -12.89 20.90 43.03
N THR A 79 -13.98 20.35 42.50
CA THR A 79 -14.85 21.06 41.57
C THR A 79 -15.70 22.05 42.37
N THR A 80 -15.81 23.28 41.86
CA THR A 80 -16.83 24.24 42.30
C THR A 80 -18.18 23.71 41.80
N GLU A 81 -18.83 22.95 42.68
CA GLU A 81 -20.23 22.45 42.69
C GLU A 81 -20.25 20.99 43.16
N GLY A 82 -20.08 20.78 44.47
CA GLY A 82 -20.83 19.79 45.26
C GLY A 82 -20.84 18.31 44.88
N HIS A 83 -20.00 17.82 43.97
CA HIS A 83 -19.84 16.38 43.72
C HIS A 83 -18.43 15.93 44.11
N GLU A 84 -18.35 15.31 45.28
CA GLU A 84 -17.16 14.66 45.80
C GLU A 84 -16.95 13.34 45.03
N ILE A 85 -15.92 13.28 44.18
CA ILE A 85 -15.50 12.03 43.54
C ILE A 85 -14.29 11.51 44.32
N SER A 86 -14.53 10.61 45.27
CA SER A 86 -13.47 9.75 45.80
C SER A 86 -13.05 8.80 44.69
N ILE A 87 -11.81 8.91 44.20
CA ILE A 87 -11.22 7.88 43.35
C ILE A 87 -10.96 6.68 44.26
N GLU A 88 -11.97 5.82 44.40
CA GLU A 88 -11.73 4.46 44.88
C GLU A 88 -10.72 3.82 43.92
N LYS A 89 -9.58 3.42 44.48
CA LYS A 89 -8.58 2.55 43.86
C LYS A 89 -9.23 1.18 43.56
N ASP A 90 -10.16 1.10 42.62
CA ASP A 90 -10.76 -0.17 42.17
C ASP A 90 -11.45 -0.03 40.81
N ILE A 91 -10.85 0.71 39.87
CA ILE A 91 -11.23 0.60 38.46
C ILE A 91 -10.26 -0.39 37.81
N PRO A 92 -10.69 -1.59 37.41
CA PRO A 92 -9.86 -2.42 36.56
C PRO A 92 -9.64 -1.63 35.28
N VAL A 93 -8.37 -1.35 34.94
CA VAL A 93 -8.00 -0.83 33.62
C VAL A 93 -8.26 -1.97 32.63
N PHE A 94 -9.53 -2.17 32.27
CA PHE A 94 -9.87 -2.92 31.08
C PHE A 94 -9.38 -2.07 29.91
N VAL A 95 -8.10 -2.20 29.57
CA VAL A 95 -7.63 -1.79 28.25
C VAL A 95 -8.49 -2.59 27.29
N ASN A 96 -9.43 -1.92 26.63
CA ASN A 96 -10.28 -2.56 25.64
C ASN A 96 -9.35 -3.31 24.66
N VAL A 97 -9.68 -4.54 24.29
CA VAL A 97 -8.87 -5.33 23.34
C VAL A 97 -8.57 -4.53 22.08
N LYS A 98 -9.51 -3.68 21.66
CA LYS A 98 -9.33 -2.73 20.55
C LYS A 98 -8.24 -1.71 20.80
N ASP A 99 -8.14 -1.15 22.01
CA ASP A 99 -7.14 -0.14 22.37
C ASP A 99 -5.75 -0.75 22.46
N SER A 100 -5.63 -1.95 23.05
CA SER A 100 -4.36 -2.72 23.04
C SER A 100 -3.90 -3.06 21.63
N MET A 101 -4.82 -3.49 20.76
CA MET A 101 -4.53 -3.79 19.36
C MET A 101 -4.13 -2.55 18.58
N LEU A 102 -4.85 -1.44 18.78
CA LEU A 102 -4.55 -0.16 18.13
C LEU A 102 -3.18 0.36 18.57
N PHE A 103 -2.86 0.31 19.86
CA PHE A 103 -1.57 0.70 20.39
C PHE A 103 -0.43 -0.14 19.79
N GLY A 104 -0.61 -1.46 19.68
CA GLY A 104 0.35 -2.34 19.02
C GLY A 104 0.61 -1.95 17.55
N LEU A 105 -0.46 -1.68 16.79
CA LEU A 105 -0.36 -1.26 15.39
C LEU A 105 0.30 0.12 15.23
N ILE A 106 0.00 1.06 16.13
CA ILE A 106 0.63 2.39 16.13
C ILE A 106 2.12 2.25 16.42
N LYS A 107 2.50 1.43 17.41
CA LYS A 107 3.90 1.15 17.71
C LYS A 107 4.63 0.57 16.50
N GLU A 108 4.07 -0.46 15.87
CA GLU A 108 4.63 -1.04 14.63
C GLU A 108 4.79 0.03 13.54
N ARG A 109 3.82 0.94 13.38
CA ARG A 109 3.88 2.01 12.38
C ARG A 109 4.95 3.06 12.71
N MET A 110 5.22 3.31 14.00
CA MET A 110 6.25 4.26 14.43
C MET A 110 7.68 3.72 14.18
N ASP A 111 7.85 2.40 14.05
CA ASP A 111 9.14 1.75 13.80
C ASP A 111 9.47 1.59 12.31
N VAL A 112 8.67 2.13 11.40
CA VAL A 112 8.91 2.07 9.95
C VAL A 112 8.60 3.38 9.24
N CYS A 113 9.46 3.77 8.30
CA CYS A 113 9.26 4.95 7.46
C CYS A 113 9.89 4.77 6.08
N LEU A 114 9.37 5.45 5.05
CA LEU A 114 10.05 5.53 3.76
C LEU A 114 11.16 6.59 3.81
N PRO A 115 12.22 6.47 3.00
CA PRO A 115 13.36 7.38 3.05
C PRO A 115 13.05 8.79 2.50
N LEU A 116 11.96 8.93 1.75
CA LEU A 116 11.42 10.16 1.17
C LEU A 116 9.89 10.10 1.19
N ASP A 117 9.22 11.24 1.08
CA ASP A 117 7.75 11.32 1.00
C ASP A 117 7.20 10.69 -0.30
N PHE A 118 7.96 10.82 -1.39
CA PHE A 118 7.64 10.23 -2.69
C PHE A 118 8.85 9.44 -3.22
N ILE A 119 8.61 8.24 -3.73
CA ILE A 119 9.66 7.35 -4.25
C ILE A 119 9.56 7.28 -5.77
N SER A 120 10.53 7.88 -6.46
CA SER A 120 10.71 7.79 -7.91
C SER A 120 12.14 7.29 -8.18
N VAL A 121 12.28 6.08 -8.74
CA VAL A 121 13.61 5.48 -8.98
C VAL A 121 14.13 5.98 -10.33
N THR A 122 15.19 6.78 -10.32
CA THR A 122 15.86 7.29 -11.53
C THR A 122 16.95 6.33 -12.00
N SER A 123 17.55 5.57 -11.09
CA SER A 123 18.52 4.54 -11.46
C SER A 123 18.49 3.32 -10.56
N ARG A 124 18.62 2.16 -11.20
CA ARG A 124 18.50 0.84 -10.55
C ARG A 124 19.86 0.30 -10.12
N TYR A 125 19.82 -0.64 -9.19
CA TYR A 125 20.95 -1.45 -8.77
C TYR A 125 21.46 -2.35 -9.91
N GLY A 126 22.77 -2.54 -9.99
CA GLY A 126 23.42 -3.44 -10.95
C GLY A 126 24.32 -2.74 -11.97
N PHE A 127 24.76 -3.49 -12.99
CA PHE A 127 25.64 -2.95 -14.03
C PHE A 127 24.91 -1.94 -14.93
N ARG A 128 25.52 -0.77 -15.11
CA ARG A 128 25.06 0.30 -16.00
C ARG A 128 26.26 0.93 -16.71
N GLN A 129 26.02 1.63 -17.82
CA GLN A 129 27.07 2.50 -18.39
C GLN A 129 27.40 3.61 -17.37
N ASP A 130 28.68 3.76 -17.03
CA ASP A 130 29.16 4.83 -16.17
C ASP A 130 28.85 6.16 -16.85
N PRO A 131 28.04 7.02 -16.23
CA PRO A 131 27.63 8.29 -16.83
C PRO A 131 28.79 9.26 -17.03
N PHE A 132 29.95 9.02 -16.39
CA PHE A 132 31.15 9.83 -16.52
C PHE A 132 32.22 9.21 -17.44
N ARG A 133 32.25 7.88 -17.60
CA ARG A 133 33.36 7.19 -18.29
C ARG A 133 32.95 6.31 -19.46
N LYS A 134 31.66 6.16 -19.78
CA LYS A 134 31.13 5.26 -20.84
C LYS A 134 31.54 3.78 -20.72
N CYS A 135 32.26 3.39 -19.66
CA CYS A 135 32.56 2.00 -19.32
C CYS A 135 31.45 1.42 -18.44
N SER A 136 31.24 0.10 -18.46
CA SER A 136 30.31 -0.53 -17.51
C SER A 136 30.79 -0.33 -16.07
N SER A 137 29.93 0.20 -15.21
CA SER A 137 30.17 0.38 -13.78
C SER A 137 29.03 -0.25 -12.99
N PHE A 138 29.36 -0.89 -11.88
CA PHE A 138 28.39 -1.49 -10.99
C PHE A 138 27.80 -0.42 -10.05
N HIS A 139 26.49 -0.25 -10.11
CA HIS A 139 25.76 0.57 -9.17
C HIS A 139 25.33 -0.25 -7.96
N ASP A 140 25.86 0.07 -6.80
CA ASP A 140 25.69 -0.71 -5.57
C ASP A 140 24.54 -0.24 -4.68
N GLY A 141 23.65 0.59 -5.24
CA GLY A 141 22.45 1.09 -4.59
C GLY A 141 21.33 1.37 -5.60
N ILE A 142 20.39 2.22 -5.22
CA ILE A 142 19.43 2.86 -6.14
C ILE A 142 19.52 4.37 -5.99
N ASP A 143 19.13 5.07 -7.05
CA ASP A 143 19.05 6.52 -7.07
C ASP A 143 17.57 6.93 -7.10
N LEU A 144 17.17 7.77 -6.15
CA LEU A 144 15.82 8.29 -6.01
C LEU A 144 15.77 9.76 -6.38
N GLU A 145 14.81 10.13 -7.22
CA GLU A 145 14.55 11.52 -7.61
C GLU A 145 14.16 12.36 -6.40
N CYS A 146 14.96 13.37 -6.10
CA CYS A 146 14.64 14.39 -5.11
C CYS A 146 15.65 15.54 -5.19
N ASN A 147 15.22 16.73 -4.79
CA ASN A 147 16.08 17.90 -4.73
C ASN A 147 15.75 18.72 -3.48
N MET A 148 16.71 18.90 -2.58
CA MET A 148 16.52 19.67 -1.34
C MET A 148 15.34 19.19 -0.48
N LEU A 149 15.10 17.88 -0.43
CA LEU A 149 14.04 17.27 0.38
C LEU A 149 14.60 16.62 1.64
N HIS A 150 13.76 16.52 2.68
CA HIS A 150 14.12 15.77 3.89
C HIS A 150 14.33 14.30 3.57
N VAL A 151 15.38 13.73 4.17
CA VAL A 151 15.72 12.31 4.08
C VAL A 151 15.51 11.69 5.45
N TYR A 152 14.71 10.62 5.49
CA TYR A 152 14.30 9.98 6.73
C TYR A 152 15.02 8.65 6.97
N SER A 153 15.32 8.34 8.24
CA SER A 153 15.69 6.99 8.65
C SER A 153 14.53 6.04 8.39
N MET A 154 14.78 4.92 7.71
CA MET A 154 13.72 3.97 7.35
C MET A 154 13.29 3.10 8.54
N LEU A 155 14.23 2.82 9.44
CA LEU A 155 14.05 1.99 10.63
C LEU A 155 14.72 2.67 11.84
N PRO A 156 14.40 2.27 13.07
CA PRO A 156 15.19 2.63 14.23
C PRO A 156 16.60 2.02 14.12
N GLY A 157 17.60 2.75 14.58
CA GLY A 157 18.97 2.26 14.60
C GLY A 157 19.96 3.32 15.02
N ARG A 158 21.25 3.01 14.83
CA ARG A 158 22.34 3.86 15.29
C ARG A 158 23.12 4.43 14.12
N VAL A 159 23.44 5.72 14.17
CA VAL A 159 24.30 6.37 13.18
C VAL A 159 25.71 5.83 13.32
N LYS A 160 26.11 4.97 12.38
CA LYS A 160 27.42 4.33 12.38
C LYS A 160 28.51 5.25 11.84
N LYS A 161 28.19 6.04 10.82
CA LYS A 161 29.16 6.90 10.16
C LYS A 161 28.53 8.16 9.57
N VAL A 162 29.24 9.28 9.67
CA VAL A 162 28.91 10.56 9.02
C VAL A 162 30.14 11.00 8.24
N VAL A 163 29.96 11.29 6.95
CA VAL A 163 31.07 11.67 6.08
C VAL A 163 30.70 12.93 5.31
N PHE A 164 31.62 13.89 5.31
CA PHE A 164 31.57 15.06 4.44
C PHE A 164 32.62 14.92 3.33
N SER A 165 32.21 14.87 2.07
CA SER A 165 33.10 14.61 0.95
C SER A 165 32.58 15.18 -0.35
N LYS A 166 33.50 15.57 -1.24
CA LYS A 166 33.20 15.95 -2.64
C LYS A 166 33.41 14.79 -3.63
N LYS A 167 33.76 13.59 -3.16
CA LYS A 167 34.04 12.39 -3.97
C LYS A 167 33.12 11.24 -3.60
N GLY A 168 32.99 10.25 -4.48
CA GLY A 168 32.17 9.04 -4.23
C GLY A 168 30.72 9.40 -3.95
N TYR A 169 30.17 8.90 -2.83
CA TYR A 169 28.80 9.20 -2.39
C TYR A 169 28.59 10.64 -1.90
N GLY A 170 29.61 11.50 -1.92
CA GLY A 170 29.47 12.87 -1.42
C GLY A 170 29.32 12.91 0.09
N ASN A 171 28.54 13.88 0.58
CA ASN A 171 28.12 13.88 1.98
C ASN A 171 27.13 12.74 2.19
N HIS A 172 27.38 11.89 3.18
CA HIS A 172 26.55 10.72 3.43
C HIS A 172 26.52 10.30 4.89
N VAL A 173 25.44 9.62 5.25
CA VAL A 173 25.23 8.99 6.56
C VAL A 173 25.07 7.50 6.36
N VAL A 174 25.70 6.70 7.23
CA VAL A 174 25.49 5.26 7.32
C VAL A 174 24.80 4.95 8.64
N LEU A 175 23.60 4.40 8.55
CA LEU A 175 22.82 3.89 9.67
C LEU A 175 22.99 2.38 9.79
N ASP A 176 23.13 1.91 11.02
CA ASP A 176 23.13 0.49 11.36
C ASP A 176 21.78 0.11 11.99
N TYR A 177 21.07 -0.79 11.32
CA TYR A 177 19.79 -1.35 11.78
C TYR A 177 19.97 -2.74 12.41
N GLY A 178 21.21 -3.10 12.81
CA GLY A 178 21.57 -4.36 13.45
C GLY A 178 22.00 -5.42 12.43
N HIS A 179 21.08 -5.87 11.57
CA HIS A 179 21.37 -6.91 10.57
C HIS A 179 21.79 -6.36 9.21
N ILE A 180 21.46 -5.10 8.95
CA ILE A 180 21.75 -4.40 7.71
C ILE A 180 22.23 -2.98 8.01
N GLN A 181 23.01 -2.43 7.09
CA GLN A 181 23.39 -1.02 7.09
C GLN A 181 22.77 -0.33 5.89
N CYS A 182 22.36 0.93 6.10
CA CYS A 182 21.80 1.77 5.06
C CYS A 182 22.62 3.04 4.93
N LEU A 183 23.13 3.30 3.73
CA LEU A 183 23.81 4.53 3.37
C LEU A 183 22.83 5.46 2.65
N TYR A 184 22.81 6.72 3.08
CA TYR A 184 22.09 7.83 2.47
C TYR A 184 23.10 8.81 1.90
N GLY A 185 23.23 8.87 0.57
CA GLY A 185 24.27 9.59 -0.14
C GLY A 185 23.81 10.85 -0.87
N HIS A 186 24.79 11.58 -1.39
CA HIS A 186 24.65 12.83 -2.14
C HIS A 186 23.93 13.95 -1.38
N LEU A 187 23.98 13.92 -0.05
CA LEU A 187 23.27 14.86 0.81
C LEU A 187 23.82 16.30 0.65
N ALA A 188 22.94 17.29 0.71
CA ALA A 188 23.32 18.70 0.82
C ALA A 188 23.71 19.04 2.27
N ALA A 189 22.97 18.51 3.24
CA ALA A 189 23.19 18.68 4.67
C ALA A 189 22.95 17.38 5.44
N ILE A 190 23.64 17.23 6.57
CA ILE A 190 23.49 16.11 7.50
C ILE A 190 23.01 16.68 8.83
N THR A 191 21.96 16.09 9.40
CA THR A 191 21.28 16.58 10.62
C THR A 191 21.58 15.73 11.85
N VAL A 192 22.36 14.66 11.71
CA VAL A 192 22.70 13.70 12.77
C VAL A 192 24.22 13.56 12.95
N ARG A 193 24.64 12.99 14.07
CA ARG A 193 26.05 12.76 14.43
C ARG A 193 26.34 11.27 14.58
N GLU A 194 27.61 10.90 14.44
CA GLU A 194 28.05 9.53 14.71
C GLU A 194 27.72 9.13 16.14
N GLY A 195 27.11 7.97 16.29
CA GLY A 195 26.70 7.40 17.56
C GLY A 195 25.26 7.71 18.00
N ASP A 196 24.56 8.63 17.32
CA ASP A 196 23.16 8.95 17.62
C ASP A 196 22.26 7.73 17.43
N GLU A 197 21.33 7.51 18.36
CA GLU A 197 20.19 6.61 18.19
C GLU A 197 19.08 7.38 17.49
N VAL A 198 18.55 6.83 16.41
CA VAL A 198 17.46 7.43 15.62
C VAL A 198 16.26 6.50 15.61
N LEU A 199 15.07 7.09 15.54
CA LEU A 199 13.84 6.37 15.28
C LEU A 199 13.58 6.34 13.76
N ALA A 200 12.66 5.48 13.32
CA ALA A 200 12.16 5.61 11.97
C ALA A 200 11.47 6.97 11.79
N GLY A 201 11.69 7.62 10.65
CA GLY A 201 11.17 8.96 10.38
C GLY A 201 12.04 10.10 10.92
N THR A 202 13.10 9.84 11.70
CA THR A 202 14.07 10.89 12.04
C THR A 202 14.71 11.44 10.77
N ILE A 203 14.75 12.77 10.63
CA ILE A 203 15.43 13.44 9.53
C ILE A 203 16.94 13.26 9.74
N VAL A 204 17.60 12.57 8.81
CA VAL A 204 19.05 12.30 8.84
C VAL A 204 19.84 13.24 7.94
N GLY A 205 19.17 13.91 7.03
CA GLY A 205 19.77 14.93 6.18
C GLY A 205 18.79 15.54 5.20
N ILE A 206 19.34 16.37 4.32
CA ILE A 206 18.65 16.99 3.20
C ILE A 206 19.28 16.46 1.93
N SER A 207 18.49 15.95 1.00
CA SER A 207 18.97 15.45 -0.29
C SER A 207 19.61 16.57 -1.11
N GLY A 208 20.56 16.20 -1.97
CA GLY A 208 21.33 17.19 -2.71
C GLY A 208 21.98 16.60 -3.94
N ASN A 209 23.18 17.09 -4.24
CA ASN A 209 23.95 16.72 -5.43
C ASN A 209 25.46 16.68 -5.15
N THR A 210 25.87 16.34 -3.92
CA THR A 210 27.30 16.32 -3.55
C THR A 210 27.99 15.06 -4.04
N GLY A 211 29.31 15.08 -4.23
CA GLY A 211 30.06 13.88 -4.65
C GLY A 211 30.02 13.62 -6.16
N LYS A 212 30.14 12.34 -6.54
CA LYS A 212 30.06 11.89 -7.93
C LYS A 212 28.59 11.71 -8.30
N SER A 213 27.94 12.80 -8.69
CA SER A 213 26.53 12.83 -9.09
C SER A 213 26.33 13.66 -10.37
N THR A 214 25.40 13.24 -11.22
CA THR A 214 25.06 13.96 -12.47
C THR A 214 23.90 14.95 -12.32
N GLY A 215 23.18 14.89 -11.21
CA GLY A 215 22.04 15.74 -10.93
C GLY A 215 21.44 15.43 -9.54
N PRO A 216 20.60 16.31 -8.97
CA PRO A 216 20.07 16.11 -7.63
C PRO A 216 19.29 14.79 -7.48
N HIS A 217 19.70 13.97 -6.51
CA HIS A 217 19.05 12.72 -6.16
C HIS A 217 19.52 12.22 -4.79
N LEU A 218 18.82 11.26 -4.23
CA LEU A 218 19.25 10.50 -3.05
C LEU A 218 19.77 9.14 -3.51
N HIS A 219 21.04 8.87 -3.23
CA HIS A 219 21.57 7.51 -3.40
C HIS A 219 21.34 6.70 -2.13
N ILE A 220 20.67 5.55 -2.26
CA ILE A 220 20.44 4.61 -1.16
C ILE A 220 21.18 3.32 -1.45
N LYS A 221 22.00 2.89 -0.50
CA LYS A 221 22.66 1.58 -0.52
C LYS A 221 22.33 0.81 0.73
N ILE A 222 21.88 -0.43 0.56
CA ILE A 222 21.69 -1.38 1.65
C ILE A 222 22.82 -2.40 1.58
N SER A 223 23.43 -2.71 2.72
CA SER A 223 24.45 -3.75 2.82
C SER A 223 24.19 -4.69 3.99
N ALA A 224 24.56 -5.96 3.81
CA ALA A 224 24.57 -6.97 4.85
C ALA A 224 25.87 -7.76 4.73
N ASN A 225 26.54 -8.04 5.86
CA ASN A 225 27.80 -8.80 5.89
C ASN A 225 28.86 -8.27 4.88
N GLY A 226 28.96 -6.95 4.73
CA GLY A 226 29.91 -6.28 3.83
C GLY A 226 29.56 -6.30 2.34
N LYS A 227 28.45 -6.93 1.93
CA LYS A 227 28.00 -6.97 0.53
C LYS A 227 26.83 -6.02 0.30
N SER A 228 26.81 -5.32 -0.84
CA SER A 228 25.65 -4.54 -1.26
C SER A 228 24.52 -5.45 -1.69
N LEU A 229 23.30 -5.06 -1.35
CA LEU A 229 22.05 -5.71 -1.72
C LEU A 229 21.23 -4.73 -2.56
N ASN A 230 20.41 -5.23 -3.48
CA ASN A 230 19.46 -4.40 -4.20
C ASN A 230 18.44 -3.80 -3.20
N PRO A 231 18.37 -2.47 -3.02
CA PRO A 231 17.43 -1.84 -2.09
C PRO A 231 15.96 -1.90 -2.53
N ALA A 232 15.67 -2.07 -3.83
CA ALA A 232 14.31 -1.93 -4.37
C ALA A 232 13.28 -2.90 -3.74
N PRO A 233 13.58 -4.20 -3.56
CA PRO A 233 12.65 -5.12 -2.88
C PRO A 233 12.37 -4.73 -1.44
N PHE A 234 13.37 -4.21 -0.71
CA PHE A 234 13.22 -3.79 0.67
C PHE A 234 12.29 -2.56 0.78
N ILE A 235 12.50 -1.55 -0.05
CA ILE A 235 11.65 -0.35 -0.07
C ILE A 235 10.22 -0.69 -0.48
N ALA A 236 10.04 -1.56 -1.48
CA ALA A 236 8.72 -2.03 -1.90
C ALA A 236 7.99 -2.77 -0.77
N TYR A 237 8.69 -3.68 -0.08
CA TYR A 237 8.16 -4.36 1.09
C TYR A 237 7.75 -3.39 2.19
N LEU A 238 8.62 -2.41 2.51
CA LEU A 238 8.36 -1.41 3.55
C LEU A 238 7.13 -0.56 3.23
N ASN A 239 6.99 -0.11 1.98
CA ASN A 239 5.81 0.65 1.53
C ASN A 239 4.51 -0.17 1.69
N ASN A 240 4.54 -1.44 1.28
CA ASN A 240 3.40 -2.34 1.42
C ASN A 240 3.05 -2.60 2.89
N TYR A 241 4.06 -2.81 3.73
CA TYR A 241 3.89 -3.02 5.17
C TYR A 241 3.29 -1.78 5.85
N ILE A 242 3.81 -0.58 5.56
CA ILE A 242 3.28 0.71 6.04
C ILE A 242 1.81 0.90 5.62
N THR A 243 1.50 0.60 4.37
CA THR A 243 0.13 0.71 3.84
C THR A 243 -0.79 -0.28 4.53
N GLY A 244 -0.35 -1.52 4.73
CA GLY A 244 -1.11 -2.54 5.46
C GLY A 244 -1.35 -2.17 6.92
N LEU A 245 -0.37 -1.55 7.59
CA LEU A 245 -0.55 -1.02 8.96
C LEU A 245 -1.58 0.10 8.99
N ARG A 246 -1.54 1.04 8.05
CA ARG A 246 -2.54 2.11 7.92
C ARG A 246 -3.95 1.54 7.74
N ASP A 247 -4.11 0.54 6.87
CA ASP A 247 -5.39 -0.12 6.63
C ASP A 247 -5.92 -0.83 7.90
N LYS A 248 -5.04 -1.51 8.64
CA LYS A 248 -5.40 -2.17 9.92
C LYS A 248 -5.78 -1.16 10.99
N ILE A 249 -5.01 -0.07 11.14
CA ILE A 249 -5.29 1.01 12.09
C ILE A 249 -6.66 1.63 11.79
N ALA A 250 -6.92 1.95 10.52
CA ALA A 250 -8.20 2.51 10.10
C ALA A 250 -9.36 1.54 10.37
N TYR A 251 -9.16 0.24 10.10
CA TYR A 251 -10.17 -0.78 10.39
C TYR A 251 -10.48 -0.91 11.88
N VAL A 252 -9.46 -0.91 12.75
CA VAL A 252 -9.66 -0.99 14.20
C VAL A 252 -10.35 0.28 14.72
N ARG A 253 -9.98 1.46 14.20
CA ARG A 253 -10.49 2.75 14.66
C ARG A 253 -11.91 3.05 14.16
N PHE A 254 -12.22 2.73 12.91
CA PHE A 254 -13.46 3.14 12.24
C PHE A 254 -14.38 1.96 11.89
N GLY A 255 -13.94 0.72 12.07
CA GLY A 255 -14.67 -0.48 11.64
C GLY A 255 -14.67 -0.69 10.12
N THR A 256 -14.03 0.20 9.36
CA THR A 256 -13.98 0.20 7.90
C THR A 256 -12.56 0.44 7.41
N ARG A 257 -12.21 -0.15 6.26
CA ARG A 257 -10.98 0.20 5.56
C ARG A 257 -11.22 1.47 4.74
N PRO A 258 -10.22 2.37 4.62
CA PRO A 258 -10.35 3.50 3.71
C PRO A 258 -10.60 2.96 2.29
N PRO A 259 -11.53 3.54 1.52
CA PRO A 259 -11.78 3.10 0.17
C PRO A 259 -10.51 3.30 -0.66
N LYS A 260 -9.95 2.22 -1.21
CA LYS A 260 -8.88 2.32 -2.20
C LYS A 260 -9.48 2.65 -3.55
N GLU A 261 -8.92 3.65 -4.22
CA GLU A 261 -9.28 3.94 -5.59
C GLU A 261 -8.95 2.74 -6.48
N LEU A 262 -9.83 2.45 -7.44
CA LEU A 262 -9.57 1.43 -8.43
C LEU A 262 -8.54 1.96 -9.45
N ASN A 263 -7.34 1.40 -9.40
CA ASN A 263 -6.30 1.62 -10.40
C ASN A 263 -5.44 0.35 -10.53
N ILE A 264 -4.56 0.30 -11.53
CA ILE A 264 -3.74 -0.89 -11.82
C ILE A 264 -2.88 -1.28 -10.61
N THR A 265 -2.24 -0.30 -9.96
CA THR A 265 -1.37 -0.54 -8.80
C THR A 265 -2.13 -1.13 -7.63
N ASN A 266 -3.28 -0.56 -7.27
CA ASN A 266 -4.11 -1.05 -6.18
C ASN A 266 -4.70 -2.43 -6.51
N LEU A 267 -5.04 -2.68 -7.78
CA LEU A 267 -5.51 -4.00 -8.21
C LEU A 267 -4.42 -5.07 -8.05
N TYR A 268 -3.17 -4.78 -8.44
CA TYR A 268 -2.04 -5.68 -8.18
C TYR A 268 -1.89 -5.99 -6.68
N GLN A 269 -1.93 -4.96 -5.83
CA GLN A 269 -1.83 -5.14 -4.38
C GLN A 269 -2.98 -5.98 -3.82
N ALA A 270 -4.21 -5.78 -4.30
CA ALA A 270 -5.35 -6.58 -3.86
C ALA A 270 -5.22 -8.04 -4.29
N LEU A 271 -4.74 -8.30 -5.52
CA LEU A 271 -4.50 -9.65 -6.02
C LEU A 271 -3.44 -10.37 -5.18
N ASP A 272 -2.33 -9.69 -4.87
CA ASP A 272 -1.28 -10.24 -4.01
C ASP A 272 -1.78 -10.50 -2.58
N LEU A 273 -2.52 -9.55 -2.01
CA LEU A 273 -3.10 -9.66 -0.66
C LEU A 273 -4.04 -10.87 -0.54
N TYR A 274 -4.89 -11.08 -1.54
CA TYR A 274 -5.77 -12.25 -1.56
C TYR A 274 -5.02 -13.51 -1.99
N GLY A 275 -3.76 -13.46 -2.41
CA GLY A 275 -3.00 -14.62 -2.84
C GLY A 275 -3.52 -15.20 -4.16
N VAL A 276 -3.81 -14.32 -5.11
CA VAL A 276 -4.24 -14.69 -6.45
C VAL A 276 -3.03 -15.05 -7.31
N ALA A 277 -3.01 -16.26 -7.87
CA ALA A 277 -1.95 -16.71 -8.76
C ALA A 277 -1.90 -15.89 -10.06
N PHE A 278 -0.70 -15.66 -10.59
CA PHE A 278 -0.45 -14.92 -11.84
C PHE A 278 -1.13 -13.53 -11.89
N PRO A 279 -0.85 -12.65 -10.91
CA PRO A 279 -1.54 -11.36 -10.78
C PRO A 279 -1.45 -10.52 -12.06
N LYS A 280 -0.32 -10.56 -12.77
CA LYS A 280 -0.14 -9.86 -14.06
C LYS A 280 -1.14 -10.30 -15.14
N ILE A 281 -1.44 -11.60 -15.23
CA ILE A 281 -2.44 -12.11 -16.17
C ILE A 281 -3.84 -11.70 -15.70
N VAL A 282 -4.12 -11.78 -14.40
CA VAL A 282 -5.43 -11.45 -13.84
C VAL A 282 -5.75 -9.95 -13.94
N VAL A 283 -4.75 -9.06 -13.81
CA VAL A 283 -4.89 -7.63 -14.12
C VAL A 283 -5.25 -7.44 -15.59
N ALA A 284 -4.58 -8.13 -16.51
CA ALA A 284 -4.91 -8.04 -17.93
C ALA A 284 -6.34 -8.51 -18.23
N GLN A 285 -6.84 -9.54 -17.52
CA GLN A 285 -8.25 -9.93 -17.59
C GLN A 285 -9.16 -8.79 -17.10
N ALA A 286 -8.90 -8.23 -15.92
CA ALA A 286 -9.71 -7.14 -15.38
C ALA A 286 -9.75 -5.93 -16.33
N LEU A 287 -8.62 -5.52 -16.90
CA LEU A 287 -8.57 -4.42 -17.87
C LEU A 287 -9.38 -4.73 -19.13
N LEU A 288 -9.31 -5.97 -19.61
CA LEU A 288 -10.09 -6.40 -20.76
C LEU A 288 -11.60 -6.42 -20.46
N GLU A 289 -12.02 -7.00 -19.33
CA GLU A 289 -13.45 -7.11 -18.95
C GLU A 289 -14.09 -5.76 -18.68
N THR A 290 -13.31 -4.84 -18.13
CA THR A 290 -13.82 -3.54 -17.69
C THR A 290 -13.60 -2.44 -18.73
N GLY A 291 -12.90 -2.71 -19.83
CA GLY A 291 -12.47 -1.66 -20.74
C GLY A 291 -11.64 -0.60 -20.02
N TYR A 292 -10.58 -1.02 -19.32
CA TYR A 292 -9.74 -0.15 -18.49
C TYR A 292 -10.51 0.59 -17.39
N PHE A 293 -11.32 -0.16 -16.64
CA PHE A 293 -12.13 0.31 -15.49
C PHE A 293 -13.27 1.27 -15.84
N THR A 294 -13.71 1.31 -17.10
CA THR A 294 -14.75 2.24 -17.56
C THR A 294 -16.13 1.61 -17.71
N SER A 295 -16.24 0.28 -17.70
CA SER A 295 -17.51 -0.41 -17.98
C SER A 295 -18.56 -0.16 -16.89
N ASN A 296 -19.84 -0.19 -17.29
CA ASN A 296 -20.96 -0.02 -16.37
C ASN A 296 -20.98 -1.08 -15.25
N VAL A 297 -20.62 -2.32 -15.58
CA VAL A 297 -20.53 -3.43 -14.63
C VAL A 297 -19.39 -3.21 -13.62
N CYS A 298 -18.28 -2.63 -14.07
CA CYS A 298 -17.18 -2.22 -13.19
C CYS A 298 -17.61 -1.12 -12.24
N LEU A 299 -18.11 0.00 -12.78
CA LEU A 299 -18.39 1.22 -12.02
C LEU A 299 -19.58 1.07 -11.07
N ASN A 300 -20.66 0.42 -11.51
CA ASN A 300 -21.89 0.33 -10.72
C ASN A 300 -22.00 -0.94 -9.89
N TYR A 301 -21.39 -2.05 -10.33
CA TYR A 301 -21.50 -3.34 -9.63
C TYR A 301 -20.19 -3.73 -8.93
N ASN A 302 -19.14 -2.91 -9.04
CA ASN A 302 -17.82 -3.19 -8.50
C ASN A 302 -17.26 -4.55 -8.97
N ASN A 303 -17.63 -4.98 -10.18
CA ASN A 303 -17.32 -6.31 -10.68
C ASN A 303 -16.27 -6.23 -11.79
N LEU A 304 -15.02 -6.48 -11.41
CA LEU A 304 -13.87 -6.33 -12.31
C LEU A 304 -13.71 -7.47 -13.32
N PHE A 305 -14.34 -8.63 -13.06
CA PHE A 305 -14.08 -9.86 -13.80
C PHE A 305 -15.31 -10.37 -14.56
N GLY A 306 -16.37 -9.56 -14.61
CA GLY A 306 -17.64 -9.96 -15.25
C GLY A 306 -18.27 -11.20 -14.60
N LEU A 307 -18.06 -11.43 -13.31
CA LEU A 307 -18.57 -12.61 -12.62
C LEU A 307 -20.10 -12.63 -12.63
N ARG A 308 -20.71 -13.76 -13.00
CA ARG A 308 -22.16 -13.96 -13.09
C ARG A 308 -22.65 -15.05 -12.15
N ARG A 309 -23.87 -14.89 -11.65
CA ARG A 309 -24.56 -15.88 -10.82
C ARG A 309 -24.96 -17.09 -11.67
N PRO A 310 -24.69 -18.32 -11.20
CA PRO A 310 -25.07 -19.53 -11.93
C PRO A 310 -26.59 -19.73 -12.06
N THR A 311 -27.35 -19.16 -11.13
CA THR A 311 -28.80 -19.37 -11.02
C THR A 311 -29.59 -18.66 -12.11
N ASP A 312 -29.22 -17.42 -12.42
CA ASP A 312 -30.00 -16.53 -13.30
C ASP A 312 -29.14 -15.82 -14.36
N GLY A 313 -27.82 -16.03 -14.37
CA GLY A 313 -26.90 -15.39 -15.30
C GLY A 313 -26.68 -13.89 -15.04
N SER A 314 -27.24 -13.32 -13.97
CA SER A 314 -27.06 -11.91 -13.62
C SER A 314 -25.65 -11.64 -13.11
N TYR A 315 -25.15 -10.41 -13.29
CA TYR A 315 -23.84 -10.03 -12.74
C TYR A 315 -23.86 -9.98 -11.22
N TYR A 316 -22.81 -10.49 -10.59
CA TYR A 316 -22.57 -10.23 -9.17
C TYR A 316 -22.38 -8.73 -8.94
N ARG A 317 -22.93 -8.25 -7.83
CA ARG A 317 -22.73 -6.89 -7.31
C ARG A 317 -21.97 -6.99 -6.00
N PHE A 318 -20.89 -6.22 -5.90
CA PHE A 318 -20.02 -6.18 -4.74
C PHE A 318 -20.12 -4.81 -4.06
N ARG A 319 -19.80 -4.77 -2.76
CA ARG A 319 -19.82 -3.50 -2.01
C ARG A 319 -18.68 -2.58 -2.43
N ASN A 320 -17.55 -3.17 -2.82
CA ASN A 320 -16.38 -2.49 -3.36
C ASN A 320 -15.68 -3.42 -4.37
N TRP A 321 -14.75 -2.87 -5.16
CA TRP A 321 -14.09 -3.63 -6.20
C TRP A 321 -13.15 -4.72 -5.65
N GLU A 322 -12.59 -4.56 -4.44
CA GLU A 322 -11.71 -5.55 -3.80
C GLU A 322 -12.45 -6.86 -3.50
N GLU A 323 -13.73 -6.79 -3.14
CA GLU A 323 -14.58 -7.98 -2.96
C GLU A 323 -14.70 -8.80 -4.26
N SER A 324 -14.67 -8.16 -5.42
CA SER A 324 -14.65 -8.87 -6.71
C SER A 324 -13.33 -9.61 -6.96
N VAL A 325 -12.21 -9.10 -6.43
CA VAL A 325 -10.90 -9.77 -6.47
C VAL A 325 -10.92 -11.02 -5.60
N LYS A 326 -11.45 -10.91 -4.38
CA LYS A 326 -11.66 -12.07 -3.50
C LYS A 326 -12.59 -13.09 -4.16
N ALA A 327 -13.70 -12.64 -4.74
CA ALA A 327 -14.63 -13.51 -5.46
C ALA A 327 -13.98 -14.19 -6.67
N TYR A 328 -13.10 -13.52 -7.40
CA TYR A 328 -12.33 -14.15 -8.48
C TYR A 328 -11.48 -15.31 -7.96
N LYS A 329 -10.78 -15.12 -6.83
CA LYS A 329 -10.03 -16.21 -6.19
C LYS A 329 -10.95 -17.38 -5.86
N ASP A 330 -12.05 -17.09 -5.18
CA ASP A 330 -12.94 -18.10 -4.60
C ASP A 330 -13.76 -18.83 -5.67
N TYR A 331 -14.14 -18.16 -6.78
CA TYR A 331 -15.07 -18.70 -7.78
C TYR A 331 -14.41 -19.13 -9.09
N VAL A 332 -13.25 -18.55 -9.43
CA VAL A 332 -12.52 -18.87 -10.65
C VAL A 332 -11.26 -19.62 -10.30
N GLN A 333 -10.39 -19.02 -9.50
CA GLN A 333 -9.02 -19.50 -9.35
C GLN A 333 -8.90 -20.76 -8.48
N TYR A 334 -9.86 -21.08 -7.62
CA TYR A 334 -9.86 -22.34 -6.86
C TYR A 334 -9.74 -23.61 -7.76
N LYS A 335 -10.15 -23.50 -9.04
CA LYS A 335 -10.05 -24.55 -10.06
C LYS A 335 -8.63 -24.70 -10.64
N TYR A 336 -7.73 -23.76 -10.39
CA TYR A 336 -6.35 -23.81 -10.87
C TYR A 336 -5.54 -24.79 -10.01
N LYS A 337 -4.86 -25.73 -10.67
CA LYS A 337 -4.08 -26.82 -10.04
C LYS A 337 -2.60 -26.80 -10.43
N GLY A 338 -2.10 -25.66 -10.93
CA GLY A 338 -0.76 -25.53 -11.48
C GLY A 338 -0.70 -25.66 -13.01
N GLY A 339 0.46 -25.34 -13.59
CA GLY A 339 0.72 -25.36 -15.04
C GLY A 339 0.47 -24.01 -15.73
N ASP A 340 0.35 -24.04 -17.06
CA ASP A 340 0.11 -22.82 -17.86
C ASP A 340 -1.26 -22.19 -17.54
N TYR A 341 -1.23 -20.93 -17.10
CA TYR A 341 -2.44 -20.21 -16.69
C TYR A 341 -3.38 -19.89 -17.87
N PHE A 342 -2.86 -19.64 -19.08
CA PHE A 342 -3.70 -19.40 -20.26
C PHE A 342 -4.43 -20.68 -20.69
N ARG A 343 -3.75 -21.84 -20.61
CA ARG A 343 -4.41 -23.14 -20.83
C ARG A 343 -5.48 -23.40 -19.79
N PHE A 344 -5.24 -23.01 -18.53
CA PHE A 344 -6.25 -23.08 -17.49
C PHE A 344 -7.50 -22.26 -17.84
N LEU A 345 -7.34 -20.98 -18.22
CA LEU A 345 -8.46 -20.10 -18.60
C LEU A 345 -9.26 -20.68 -19.78
N ASN A 346 -8.57 -21.21 -20.79
CA ASN A 346 -9.21 -21.85 -21.92
C ASN A 346 -9.98 -23.11 -21.50
N ARG A 347 -9.38 -23.96 -20.65
CA ARG A 347 -9.99 -25.21 -20.18
C ARG A 347 -11.25 -24.99 -19.37
N ILE A 348 -11.30 -23.94 -18.54
CA ILE A 348 -12.51 -23.62 -17.78
C ILE A 348 -13.56 -22.88 -18.61
N GLY A 349 -13.28 -22.57 -19.88
CA GLY A 349 -14.16 -21.77 -20.72
C GLY A 349 -14.41 -20.40 -20.11
N TYR A 350 -13.36 -19.74 -19.64
CA TYR A 350 -13.50 -18.49 -18.89
C TYR A 350 -14.27 -17.42 -19.67
N ALA A 351 -14.06 -17.32 -20.98
CA ALA A 351 -14.79 -16.43 -21.88
C ALA A 351 -15.22 -17.18 -23.14
N GLU A 352 -16.32 -16.76 -23.74
CA GLU A 352 -16.80 -17.28 -25.03
C GLU A 352 -16.02 -16.79 -26.23
N ASP A 353 -15.44 -15.59 -26.15
CA ASP A 353 -14.67 -15.03 -27.25
C ASP A 353 -13.46 -15.93 -27.54
N PRO A 354 -13.38 -16.54 -28.74
CA PRO A 354 -12.28 -17.42 -29.10
C PRO A 354 -10.92 -16.69 -29.10
N ASN A 355 -10.92 -15.35 -29.23
CA ASN A 355 -9.71 -14.53 -29.20
C ASN A 355 -9.37 -13.99 -27.80
N TYR A 356 -10.15 -14.33 -26.78
CA TYR A 356 -9.98 -13.80 -25.42
C TYR A 356 -8.55 -13.99 -24.90
N ILE A 357 -8.04 -15.22 -25.01
CA ILE A 357 -6.70 -15.59 -24.52
C ILE A 357 -5.62 -14.77 -25.24
N TYR A 358 -5.77 -14.53 -26.54
CA TYR A 358 -4.84 -13.71 -27.30
C TYR A 358 -4.86 -12.25 -26.83
N LYS A 359 -6.06 -11.68 -26.61
CA LYS A 359 -6.23 -10.31 -26.10
C LYS A 359 -5.61 -10.14 -24.70
N VAL A 360 -5.89 -11.06 -23.78
CA VAL A 360 -5.30 -11.05 -22.44
C VAL A 360 -3.78 -11.17 -22.52
N LYS A 361 -3.24 -12.04 -23.38
CA LYS A 361 -1.80 -12.20 -23.56
C LYS A 361 -1.15 -10.91 -24.08
N SER A 362 -1.78 -10.25 -25.06
CA SER A 362 -1.34 -8.97 -25.59
C SER A 362 -1.27 -7.88 -24.51
N ILE A 363 -2.35 -7.69 -23.75
CA ILE A 363 -2.40 -6.71 -22.64
C ILE A 363 -1.39 -7.09 -21.54
N SER A 364 -1.29 -8.37 -21.19
CA SER A 364 -0.33 -8.81 -20.19
C SER A 364 1.12 -8.57 -20.62
N SER A 365 1.40 -8.49 -21.92
CA SER A 365 2.75 -8.24 -22.42
C SER A 365 3.11 -6.75 -22.43
N SER A 366 2.11 -5.86 -22.42
CA SER A 366 2.27 -4.40 -22.38
C SER A 366 2.22 -3.80 -20.97
N LEU A 367 1.70 -4.55 -19.98
CA LEU A 367 1.85 -4.28 -18.54
C LEU A 367 3.26 -4.62 -18.06
#